data_AF-A0A5D4NVE5-F1
#
_entry.id   AF-A0A5D4NVE5-F1
#
_cell.length_a   1.000
_cell.length_b   1.000
_cell.length_c   1.000
_cell.angle_alpha   90.00
_cell.angle_beta   90.00
_cell.angle_gamma   90.00
#
_symmetry.space_group_name_H-M   'P 1'
#
loop_
_entity.id
_entity.type
_entity.pdbx_description
1 polymer ?
#
loop_
_entity_poly.entity_id
_entity_poly.type
_entity_poly.pdbx_seq_one_letter_code
_entity_poly.pdbx_strand_id
1 'polypeptide(L)'
;MRKVLSLAALTILLTACGAQNENLYVQDEDQGGRRFVNNDLNDVDTNQNVDQPMETNQNPNFIDLAETQPNKGTDVNKAREVIEIYTDYEPGQVWLNGQQMWVTAYTHAEMAQDKRNEEEADLRKRLTRAFPRYKVNVQIQER
;
A
#
# COMPACT_ATOMS: atom_id res chain seq x y z
N MET A 1 -31.26 13.58 44.12
CA MET A 1 -30.64 12.24 43.93
C MET A 1 -31.08 11.54 42.65
N ARG A 2 -32.38 11.45 42.31
CA ARG A 2 -32.86 10.85 41.04
C ARG A 2 -32.25 11.45 39.75
N LYS A 3 -32.09 12.78 39.67
CA LYS A 3 -31.50 13.44 38.49
C LYS A 3 -29.97 13.29 38.36
N VAL A 4 -29.28 13.00 39.46
CA VAL A 4 -27.84 12.73 39.46
C VAL A 4 -27.59 11.28 39.03
N LEU A 5 -28.48 10.37 39.43
CA LEU A 5 -28.46 8.97 38.97
C LEU A 5 -28.69 8.85 37.45
N SER A 6 -29.56 9.69 36.88
CA SER A 6 -29.82 9.70 35.43
C SER A 6 -28.66 10.24 34.60
N LEU A 7 -27.82 11.12 35.16
CA LEU A 7 -26.66 11.68 34.45
C LEU A 7 -25.47 10.70 34.44
N ALA A 8 -25.32 9.90 35.50
CA ALA A 8 -24.29 8.86 35.59
C ALA A 8 -24.57 7.64 34.67
N ALA A 9 -25.83 7.37 34.35
CA ALA A 9 -26.20 6.29 33.44
C ALA A 9 -25.85 6.58 31.96
N LEU A 10 -25.78 7.87 31.58
CA LEU A 10 -25.53 8.28 30.20
C LEU A 10 -24.04 8.21 29.82
N THR A 11 -23.13 8.31 30.78
CA THR A 11 -21.67 8.26 30.54
C THR A 11 -21.13 6.86 30.28
N ILE A 12 -21.85 5.80 30.69
CA ILE A 12 -21.44 4.40 30.50
C ILE A 12 -21.63 3.94 29.05
N LEU A 13 -22.53 4.58 28.29
CA LEU A 13 -22.80 4.23 26.88
C LEU A 13 -21.73 4.74 25.90
N LEU A 14 -20.81 5.61 26.34
CA LEU A 14 -19.78 6.19 25.48
C LEU A 14 -18.44 5.44 25.52
N THR A 15 -18.28 4.41 26.37
CA THR A 15 -17.02 3.66 26.53
C THR A 15 -17.07 2.23 25.97
N ALA A 16 -18.08 1.87 25.18
CA ALA A 16 -18.28 0.49 24.70
C ALA A 16 -17.70 0.19 23.29
N CYS A 17 -16.79 1.03 22.78
CA CYS A 17 -15.95 0.67 21.63
C CYS A 17 -14.48 0.85 22.00
N GLY A 18 -13.91 -0.16 22.66
CA GLY A 18 -12.51 -0.23 22.99
C GLY A 18 -12.09 -1.66 23.29
N ALA A 19 -11.11 -2.14 22.51
CA ALA A 19 -10.46 -3.45 22.51
C ALA A 19 -11.13 -4.56 21.68
N GLN A 20 -10.83 -4.56 20.37
CA GLN A 20 -10.62 -5.80 19.65
C GLN A 20 -9.43 -6.55 20.28
N ASN A 21 -9.65 -7.79 20.69
CA ASN A 21 -8.60 -8.78 20.88
C ASN A 21 -9.23 -10.16 20.66
N GLU A 22 -9.48 -10.48 19.39
CA GLU A 22 -9.70 -11.85 18.96
C GLU A 22 -8.31 -12.52 18.91
N ASN A 23 -7.89 -13.08 20.05
CA ASN A 23 -6.76 -14.00 20.06
C ASN A 23 -7.24 -15.33 19.48
N LEU A 24 -7.28 -15.43 18.14
CA LEU A 24 -7.42 -16.71 17.46
C LEU A 24 -6.02 -17.33 17.34
N TYR A 25 -5.71 -18.24 18.26
CA TYR A 25 -4.57 -19.15 18.15
C TYR A 25 -4.80 -20.07 16.93
N VAL A 26 -4.05 -19.87 15.84
CA VAL A 26 -3.83 -20.84 14.75
C VAL A 26 -2.37 -20.65 14.32
N GLN A 27 -1.45 -21.35 14.97
CA GLN A 27 -0.92 -22.66 14.59
C GLN A 27 -0.02 -22.56 13.34
N ASP A 28 1.28 -22.63 13.62
CA ASP A 28 2.43 -22.75 12.72
C ASP A 28 2.16 -23.51 11.43
N GLU A 29 2.77 -23.04 10.33
CA GLU A 29 3.52 -23.96 9.48
C GLU A 29 4.72 -23.28 8.76
N ASP A 30 5.83 -23.99 8.81
CA ASP A 30 7.25 -23.61 8.72
C ASP A 30 7.75 -23.49 7.25
N GLN A 31 8.55 -22.49 6.89
CA GLN A 31 9.38 -22.57 5.66
C GLN A 31 10.78 -23.06 5.99
N GLY A 32 10.88 -24.38 5.94
CA GLY A 32 12.10 -25.17 6.12
C GLY A 32 11.84 -26.53 6.76
N GLY A 33 10.60 -26.84 7.16
CA GLY A 33 10.19 -28.16 7.64
C GLY A 33 10.91 -28.70 8.89
N ARG A 34 11.75 -27.91 9.59
CA ARG A 34 12.41 -28.27 10.85
C ARG A 34 12.90 -27.02 11.61
N ARG A 35 12.04 -26.36 12.36
CA ARG A 35 12.47 -25.80 13.64
C ARG A 35 11.39 -26.01 14.71
N PHE A 36 11.73 -26.82 15.70
CA PHE A 36 10.91 -26.98 16.90
C PHE A 36 10.87 -25.64 17.63
N VAL A 37 9.66 -25.10 17.77
CA VAL A 37 9.32 -23.96 18.62
C VAL A 37 9.96 -24.18 19.99
N ASN A 38 10.94 -23.34 20.34
CA ASN A 38 11.46 -23.30 21.69
C ASN A 38 10.68 -22.22 22.44
N ASN A 39 9.91 -22.63 23.45
CA ASN A 39 9.08 -21.75 24.27
C ASN A 39 9.91 -21.11 25.39
N ASP A 40 11.03 -20.48 25.04
CA ASP A 40 11.91 -19.78 25.98
C ASP A 40 11.83 -18.28 25.67
N LEU A 41 11.05 -17.57 26.50
CA LEU A 41 10.65 -16.16 26.33
C LEU A 41 11.76 -15.14 26.67
N ASN A 42 13.04 -15.53 26.57
CA ASN A 42 14.12 -14.71 27.14
C ASN A 42 15.07 -14.08 26.13
N ASP A 43 14.90 -14.29 24.83
CA ASP A 43 15.85 -13.71 23.86
C ASP A 43 15.21 -13.49 22.48
N VAL A 44 14.51 -12.37 22.31
CA VAL A 44 14.18 -11.87 20.96
C VAL A 44 14.65 -10.42 20.88
N ASP A 45 15.78 -10.28 20.18
CA ASP A 45 16.42 -9.04 19.78
C ASP A 45 15.39 -8.09 19.14
N THR A 46 15.11 -7.00 19.84
CA THR A 46 14.07 -6.03 19.55
C THR A 46 14.58 -5.05 18.48
N ASN A 47 14.68 -5.46 17.22
CA ASN A 47 15.07 -4.50 16.17
C ASN A 47 14.77 -4.89 14.71
N GLN A 48 13.58 -5.40 14.42
CA GLN A 48 13.11 -5.48 13.02
C GLN A 48 11.70 -4.90 12.87
N ASN A 49 11.63 -3.57 13.01
CA ASN A 49 10.58 -2.77 12.38
C ASN A 49 10.76 -2.86 10.86
N VAL A 50 10.00 -3.73 10.21
CA VAL A 50 9.79 -3.64 8.76
C VAL A 50 8.31 -3.89 8.49
N ASP A 51 7.51 -2.84 8.67
CA ASP A 51 6.14 -2.72 8.15
C ASP A 51 6.16 -2.67 6.61
N GLN A 52 6.62 -3.73 5.95
CA GLN A 52 6.40 -3.89 4.52
C GLN A 52 5.09 -4.65 4.34
N PRO A 53 4.04 -4.03 3.76
CA PRO A 53 2.81 -4.75 3.46
C PRO A 53 3.16 -5.93 2.56
N MET A 54 2.76 -7.12 2.99
CA MET A 54 3.00 -8.36 2.27
C MET A 54 2.43 -8.23 0.86
N GLU A 55 3.30 -8.19 -0.15
CA GLU A 55 2.94 -8.10 -1.57
C GLU A 55 2.26 -9.43 -2.00
N THR A 56 0.94 -9.54 -1.82
CA THR A 56 0.17 -10.76 -2.14
C THR A 56 0.02 -10.98 -3.65
N ASN A 57 0.19 -9.94 -4.46
CA ASN A 57 -0.05 -10.00 -5.89
C ASN A 57 1.25 -10.22 -6.69
N GLN A 58 1.84 -11.41 -6.53
CA GLN A 58 3.03 -11.79 -7.31
C GLN A 58 2.71 -12.28 -8.74
N ASN A 59 1.42 -12.43 -9.10
CA ASN A 59 1.00 -12.87 -10.42
C ASN A 59 -0.31 -12.19 -10.85
N PRO A 60 -0.27 -11.31 -11.87
CA PRO A 60 -1.45 -10.56 -12.30
C PRO A 60 -2.56 -11.43 -12.95
N ASN A 61 -2.27 -12.69 -13.30
CA ASN A 61 -3.24 -13.62 -13.88
C ASN A 61 -3.89 -14.55 -12.85
N PHE A 62 -3.49 -14.49 -11.58
CA PHE A 62 -4.10 -15.29 -10.52
C PHE A 62 -5.23 -14.50 -9.86
N ILE A 63 -6.36 -15.15 -9.62
CA ILE A 63 -7.44 -14.57 -8.82
C ILE A 63 -6.91 -14.52 -7.38
N ASP A 64 -6.58 -13.32 -6.90
CA ASP A 64 -6.18 -13.12 -5.51
C ASP A 64 -7.39 -13.34 -4.61
N LEU A 65 -7.34 -14.40 -3.80
CA LEU A 65 -8.35 -14.76 -2.81
C LEU A 65 -7.99 -14.23 -1.41
N ALA A 66 -6.91 -13.44 -1.29
CA ALA A 66 -6.55 -12.79 -0.04
C ALA A 66 -7.66 -11.83 0.40
N GLU A 67 -7.95 -11.84 1.70
CA GLU A 67 -8.97 -10.98 2.31
C GLU A 67 -8.66 -9.48 2.12
N THR A 68 -7.38 -9.15 1.89
CA THR A 68 -6.86 -7.80 1.65
C THR A 68 -6.19 -7.69 0.30
N GLN A 69 -7.01 -7.55 -0.75
CA GLN A 69 -6.52 -7.09 -2.05
C GLN A 69 -5.82 -5.72 -1.88
N PRO A 70 -4.67 -5.45 -2.52
CA PRO A 70 -4.00 -4.16 -2.44
C PRO A 70 -5.01 -3.05 -2.70
N ASN A 71 -5.24 -2.21 -1.70
CA ASN A 71 -6.18 -1.12 -1.82
C ASN A 71 -5.64 -0.09 -2.82
N LYS A 72 -6.50 0.79 -3.32
CA LYS A 72 -6.09 1.86 -4.26
C LYS A 72 -4.90 2.70 -3.75
N GLY A 73 -4.73 2.80 -2.43
CA GLY A 73 -3.58 3.49 -1.80
C GLY A 73 -2.26 2.75 -2.00
N THR A 74 -2.24 1.43 -1.89
CA THR A 74 -1.05 0.59 -2.12
C THR A 74 -0.55 0.73 -3.56
N ASP A 75 -1.44 0.65 -4.55
CA ASP A 75 -1.06 0.84 -5.96
C ASP A 75 -0.57 2.25 -6.27
N VAL A 76 -1.21 3.25 -5.68
CA VAL A 76 -0.80 4.66 -5.81
C VAL A 76 0.62 4.85 -5.28
N ASN A 77 0.94 4.28 -4.12
CA ASN A 77 2.27 4.37 -3.53
C ASN A 77 3.29 3.61 -4.37
N LYS A 78 2.95 2.41 -4.85
CA LYS A 78 3.83 1.62 -5.72
C LYS A 78 4.11 2.34 -7.05
N ALA A 79 3.12 3.03 -7.62
CA ALA A 79 3.32 3.81 -8.83
C ALA A 79 4.29 4.97 -8.62
N ARG A 80 4.22 5.65 -7.46
CA ARG A 80 5.20 6.69 -7.09
C ARG A 80 6.59 6.11 -6.90
N GLU A 81 6.70 4.97 -6.23
CA GLU A 81 7.97 4.26 -6.05
C GLU A 81 8.60 3.86 -7.38
N VAL A 82 7.80 3.40 -8.36
CA VAL A 82 8.31 3.06 -9.70
C VAL A 82 8.88 4.29 -10.40
N ILE A 83 8.26 5.46 -10.26
CA ILE A 83 8.77 6.70 -10.84
C ILE A 83 10.08 7.09 -10.15
N GLU A 84 10.11 7.08 -8.82
CA GLU A 84 11.26 7.49 -8.01
C GLU A 84 12.49 6.58 -8.21
N ILE A 85 12.30 5.27 -8.32
CA ILE A 85 13.42 4.31 -8.42
C ILE A 85 13.94 4.18 -9.86
N TYR A 86 13.06 4.27 -10.87
CA TYR A 86 13.41 3.89 -12.26
C TYR A 86 13.48 5.05 -13.23
N THR A 87 13.31 6.30 -12.77
CA THR A 87 13.40 7.51 -13.58
C THR A 87 14.02 8.67 -12.81
N ASP A 88 14.44 9.71 -13.52
CA ASP A 88 14.91 10.96 -12.91
C ASP A 88 13.76 11.97 -12.63
N TYR A 89 12.50 11.51 -12.72
CA TYR A 89 11.34 12.36 -12.49
C TYR A 89 10.90 12.32 -11.02
N GLU A 90 10.38 13.44 -10.53
CA GLU A 90 9.72 13.46 -9.24
C GLU A 90 8.30 12.90 -9.35
N PRO A 91 7.88 12.01 -8.43
CA PRO A 91 6.52 11.49 -8.42
C PRO A 91 5.52 12.59 -8.02
N GLY A 92 4.51 12.81 -8.86
CA GLY A 92 3.45 13.77 -8.61
C GLY A 92 2.13 13.13 -8.20
N GLN A 93 1.05 13.65 -8.77
CA GLN A 93 -0.29 13.14 -8.54
C GLN A 93 -0.46 11.78 -9.23
N VAL A 94 -0.96 10.80 -8.48
CA VAL A 94 -1.40 9.51 -9.02
C VAL A 94 -2.83 9.27 -8.57
N TRP A 95 -3.72 8.96 -9.50
CA TRP A 95 -5.10 8.60 -9.17
C TRP A 95 -5.61 7.43 -10.00
N LEU A 96 -6.51 6.66 -9.39
CA LEU A 96 -7.08 5.44 -9.95
C LEU A 96 -8.59 5.56 -10.09
N ASN A 97 -9.10 5.35 -11.30
CA ASN A 97 -10.53 5.27 -11.59
C ASN A 97 -10.85 3.99 -12.37
N GLY A 98 -11.36 2.97 -11.66
CA GLY A 98 -11.60 1.65 -12.23
C GLY A 98 -10.29 1.05 -12.78
N GLN A 99 -10.27 0.77 -14.08
CA GLN A 99 -9.09 0.26 -14.79
C GLN A 99 -8.19 1.37 -15.34
N GLN A 100 -8.46 2.65 -15.07
CA GLN A 100 -7.63 3.77 -15.54
C GLN A 100 -6.71 4.23 -14.41
N MET A 101 -5.42 4.34 -14.72
CA MET A 101 -4.42 4.97 -13.86
C MET A 101 -3.94 6.24 -14.54
N TRP A 102 -3.91 7.34 -13.79
CA TRP A 102 -3.42 8.62 -14.26
C TRP A 102 -2.25 9.05 -13.38
N VAL A 103 -1.17 9.43 -14.04
CA VAL A 103 0.12 9.71 -13.40
C VAL A 103 0.65 11.03 -13.92
N THR A 104 0.93 11.94 -13.00
CA THR A 104 1.74 13.13 -13.26
C THR A 104 3.12 12.93 -12.66
N ALA A 105 4.16 13.19 -13.45
CA ALA A 105 5.55 13.21 -13.00
C ALA A 105 6.16 14.58 -13.30
N TYR A 106 7.14 15.00 -12.50
CA TYR A 106 7.77 16.31 -12.64
C TYR A 106 9.22 16.21 -13.07
N THR A 107 9.67 17.17 -13.87
CA THR A 107 11.07 17.38 -14.27
C THR A 107 11.48 18.81 -13.94
N HIS A 108 12.73 19.02 -13.52
CA HIS A 108 13.31 20.36 -13.37
C HIS A 108 13.93 20.90 -14.66
N ALA A 109 14.12 20.05 -15.67
CA ALA A 109 14.63 20.45 -16.96
C ALA A 109 13.48 20.92 -17.87
N GLU A 110 13.68 22.05 -18.54
CA GLU A 110 12.85 22.46 -19.67
C GLU A 110 12.86 21.38 -20.75
N MET A 111 11.68 21.05 -21.27
CA MET A 111 11.50 19.94 -22.19
C MET A 111 10.68 20.36 -23.40
N ALA A 112 11.28 20.23 -24.58
CA ALA A 112 10.59 20.42 -25.85
C ALA A 112 9.41 19.43 -25.99
N GLN A 113 8.35 19.83 -26.68
CA GLN A 113 7.10 19.05 -26.73
C GLN A 113 7.27 17.66 -27.38
N ASP A 114 8.10 17.58 -28.41
CA ASP A 114 8.45 16.32 -29.07
C ASP A 114 9.18 15.36 -28.12
N LYS A 115 10.16 15.88 -27.38
CA LYS A 115 10.88 15.13 -26.35
C LYS A 115 9.95 14.70 -25.21
N ARG A 116 9.05 15.57 -24.78
CA ARG A 116 8.04 15.27 -23.76
C ARG A 116 7.14 14.10 -24.17
N ASN A 117 6.66 14.10 -25.40
CA ASN A 117 5.83 13.01 -25.91
C ASN A 117 6.58 11.66 -25.94
N GLU A 118 7.87 11.68 -26.27
CA GLU A 118 8.73 10.49 -26.25
C GLU A 118 8.91 9.96 -24.83
N GLU A 119 9.27 10.83 -23.88
CA GLU A 119 9.48 10.47 -22.48
C GLU A 119 8.19 10.01 -21.79
N GLU A 120 7.06 10.66 -22.06
CA GLU A 120 5.75 10.22 -21.58
C GLU A 120 5.39 8.82 -22.11
N ALA A 121 5.76 8.52 -23.36
CA ALA A 121 5.54 7.19 -23.94
C ALA A 121 6.44 6.12 -23.28
N ASP A 122 7.70 6.45 -22.97
CA ASP A 122 8.60 5.53 -22.26
C ASP A 122 8.13 5.28 -20.81
N LEU A 123 7.81 6.35 -20.07
CA LEU A 123 7.29 6.23 -18.71
C LEU A 123 5.96 5.45 -18.69
N ARG A 124 5.06 5.70 -19.64
CA ARG A 124 3.83 4.91 -19.80
C ARG A 124 4.13 3.43 -20.02
N LYS A 125 5.12 3.09 -20.83
CA LYS A 125 5.52 1.70 -21.09
C LYS A 125 6.06 1.02 -19.83
N ARG A 126 6.88 1.72 -19.03
CA ARG A 126 7.42 1.22 -17.75
C ARG A 126 6.29 0.96 -16.76
N LEU A 127 5.41 1.95 -16.57
CA LEU A 127 4.27 1.81 -15.67
C LEU A 127 3.29 0.74 -16.13
N THR A 128 3.03 0.61 -17.43
CA THR A 128 2.17 -0.47 -17.95
C THR A 128 2.75 -1.86 -17.65
N ARG A 129 4.08 -2.00 -17.67
CA ARG A 129 4.74 -3.26 -17.30
C ARG A 129 4.62 -3.56 -15.81
N ALA A 130 4.75 -2.55 -14.96
CA ALA A 130 4.56 -2.70 -13.51
C ALA A 130 3.09 -2.92 -13.13
N PHE A 131 2.17 -2.36 -13.90
CA PHE A 131 0.74 -2.30 -13.60
C PHE A 131 -0.11 -2.82 -14.78
N PRO A 132 0.03 -4.11 -15.17
CA PRO A 132 -0.59 -4.65 -16.38
C PRO A 132 -2.13 -4.64 -16.36
N ARG A 133 -2.74 -4.52 -15.17
CA ARG A 133 -4.19 -4.43 -15.00
C ARG A 133 -4.78 -3.05 -15.29
N TYR A 134 -3.95 -2.01 -15.37
CA TYR A 134 -4.40 -0.63 -15.57
C TYR A 134 -4.03 -0.11 -16.97
N LYS A 135 -4.93 0.69 -17.55
CA LYS A 135 -4.65 1.57 -18.67
C LYS A 135 -4.00 2.84 -18.11
N VAL A 136 -2.70 2.98 -18.33
CA VAL A 136 -1.89 4.06 -17.76
C VAL A 136 -1.86 5.26 -18.69
N ASN A 137 -2.23 6.42 -18.16
CA ASN A 137 -2.10 7.74 -18.79
C ASN A 137 -1.04 8.52 -18.00
N VAL A 138 -0.08 9.09 -18.72
CA VAL A 138 1.09 9.77 -18.13
C VAL A 138 1.13 11.20 -18.65
N GLN A 139 1.50 12.12 -17.77
CA GLN A 139 1.82 13.49 -18.10
C GLN A 139 3.11 13.91 -17.38
N ILE A 140 4.07 14.47 -18.11
CA ILE A 140 5.31 15.02 -17.54
C ILE A 140 5.23 16.54 -17.55
N GLN A 141 5.38 17.16 -16.37
CA GLN A 141 5.30 18.61 -16.18
C GLN A 141 6.61 19.18 -15.68
N GLU A 142 6.89 20.43 -16.02
CA GLU A 142 8.04 21.17 -15.47
C GLU A 142 7.70 21.77 -14.10
N ARG A 143 8.68 21.80 -13.19
CA ARG A 143 8.50 22.30 -11.81
C ARG A 143 9.67 23.13 -11.32
#